data_AF-A0A353NNQ3-F1
#
_entry.id   AF-A0A353NNQ3-F1
#
_cell.length_a   1.000
_cell.length_b   1.000
_cell.length_c   1.000
_cell.angle_alpha   90.00
_cell.angle_beta   90.00
_cell.angle_gamma   90.00
#
_symmetry.space_group_name_H-M   'P 1'
#
loop_
_entity.id
_entity.type
_entity.pdbx_description
1 polymer ?
#
loop_
_entity_poly.entity_id
_entity_poly.type
_entity_poly.pdbx_seq_one_letter_code
_entity_poly.pdbx_strand_id
1 'polypeptide(L)'
;MEKDVIKIRHDKLKKRTSKKKLSSLVKRLILFSFLALAVIWLGMQVFNFCVFQAIRTVEAQTGVLTATAKAKGVLLFQEEVVRAPVSGELEPLAAEGTRLSIDTVVGHIKPLTGPDGSAGSVELKSPSAGIVCYSLDGWEGV
;
A
#
# COMPACT_ATOMS: atom_id res chain seq x y z
N MET A 1 -32.79 -19.33 -98.03
CA MET A 1 -31.45 -19.03 -97.48
C MET A 1 -31.33 -17.63 -96.90
N GLU A 2 -32.09 -16.63 -97.37
CA GLU A 2 -31.94 -15.23 -96.94
C GLU A 2 -32.43 -14.93 -95.49
N LYS A 3 -33.44 -15.66 -95.02
CA LYS A 3 -34.00 -15.47 -93.66
C LYS A 3 -33.07 -15.93 -92.53
N ASP A 4 -32.18 -16.89 -92.79
CA ASP A 4 -31.23 -17.39 -91.77
C ASP A 4 -30.05 -16.45 -91.56
N VAL A 5 -29.61 -15.74 -92.61
CA VAL A 5 -28.50 -14.78 -92.51
C VAL A 5 -28.89 -13.55 -91.68
N ILE A 6 -30.16 -13.12 -91.76
CA ILE A 6 -30.68 -11.98 -90.98
C ILE A 6 -30.76 -12.34 -89.48
N LYS A 7 -31.19 -13.57 -89.15
CA LYS A 7 -31.25 -14.06 -87.76
C LYS A 7 -29.88 -14.12 -87.10
N ILE A 8 -28.86 -14.61 -87.82
CA ILE A 8 -27.48 -14.71 -87.32
C ILE A 8 -26.88 -13.33 -87.04
N ARG A 9 -27.20 -12.30 -87.84
CA ARG A 9 -26.76 -10.92 -87.60
C ARG A 9 -27.42 -10.29 -86.38
N HIS A 10 -28.72 -10.50 -86.18
CA HIS A 10 -29.45 -9.97 -85.02
C HIS A 10 -28.96 -10.59 -83.70
N ASP A 11 -28.65 -11.88 -83.67
CA ASP A 11 -28.14 -12.53 -82.45
C ASP A 11 -26.73 -12.06 -82.05
N LYS A 12 -25.86 -11.76 -83.03
CA LYS A 12 -24.52 -11.21 -82.76
C LYS A 12 -24.57 -9.77 -82.24
N LEU A 13 -25.51 -8.96 -82.71
CA LEU A 13 -25.74 -7.59 -82.21
C LEU A 13 -26.31 -7.61 -80.78
N LYS A 14 -27.29 -8.48 -80.50
CA LYS A 14 -27.89 -8.64 -79.15
C LYS A 14 -26.86 -9.11 -78.11
N LYS A 15 -25.96 -10.03 -78.48
CA LYS A 15 -24.87 -10.50 -77.61
C LYS A 15 -23.83 -9.41 -77.30
N ARG A 16 -23.57 -8.46 -78.22
CA ARG A 16 -22.65 -7.32 -77.98
C ARG A 16 -23.26 -6.26 -77.07
N THR A 17 -24.55 -5.96 -77.18
CA THR A 17 -25.23 -4.98 -76.30
C THR A 17 -25.40 -5.49 -74.87
N SER A 18 -25.69 -6.79 -74.69
CA SER A 18 -25.82 -7.38 -73.35
C SER A 18 -24.50 -7.49 -72.61
N LYS A 19 -23.39 -7.79 -73.31
CA LYS A 19 -22.04 -7.78 -72.70
C LYS A 19 -21.59 -6.38 -72.25
N LYS A 20 -21.98 -5.31 -72.97
CA LYS A 20 -21.70 -3.92 -72.57
C LYS A 20 -22.53 -3.46 -71.37
N LYS A 21 -23.79 -3.91 -71.24
CA LYS A 21 -24.63 -3.64 -70.05
C LYS A 21 -24.15 -4.42 -68.83
N LEU A 22 -23.70 -5.67 -69.00
CA LEU A 22 -23.17 -6.47 -67.90
C LEU A 22 -21.85 -5.91 -67.38
N SER A 23 -20.94 -5.46 -68.27
CA SER A 23 -19.68 -4.86 -67.84
C SER A 23 -19.85 -3.50 -67.16
N SER A 24 -20.90 -2.73 -67.50
CA SER A 24 -21.19 -1.47 -66.79
C SER A 24 -21.78 -1.71 -65.40
N LEU A 25 -22.60 -2.75 -65.22
CA LEU A 25 -23.10 -3.18 -63.91
C LEU A 25 -21.98 -3.71 -63.02
N VAL A 26 -21.09 -4.55 -63.55
CA VAL A 26 -19.93 -5.07 -62.80
C VAL A 26 -19.00 -3.94 -62.36
N LYS A 27 -18.72 -2.96 -63.23
CA LYS A 27 -17.91 -1.78 -62.86
C LYS A 27 -18.55 -0.96 -61.75
N ARG A 28 -19.88 -0.75 -61.79
CA ARG A 28 -20.60 -0.08 -60.70
C ARG A 28 -20.52 -0.87 -59.40
N LEU A 29 -20.66 -2.19 -59.47
CA LEU A 29 -20.62 -3.06 -58.29
C LEU A 29 -19.23 -3.09 -57.65
N ILE A 30 -18.16 -3.09 -58.45
CA ILE A 30 -16.78 -2.94 -57.98
C ILE A 30 -16.56 -1.58 -57.32
N LEU A 31 -17.07 -0.50 -57.91
CA LEU A 31 -16.97 0.85 -57.34
C LEU A 31 -17.70 0.94 -55.98
N PHE A 32 -18.91 0.39 -55.88
CA PHE A 32 -19.66 0.33 -54.63
C PHE A 32 -18.96 -0.52 -53.57
N SER A 33 -18.35 -1.64 -53.97
CA SER A 33 -17.55 -2.48 -53.07
C SER A 33 -16.35 -1.71 -52.50
N PHE A 34 -15.60 -0.99 -53.36
CA PHE A 34 -14.50 -0.14 -52.91
C PHE A 34 -14.97 0.99 -51.98
N LEU A 35 -16.12 1.59 -52.28
CA LEU A 35 -16.70 2.64 -51.44
C LEU A 35 -17.12 2.08 -50.07
N ALA A 36 -17.73 0.89 -50.03
CA ALA A 36 -18.11 0.23 -48.79
C ALA A 36 -16.88 -0.13 -47.94
N LEU A 37 -15.83 -0.67 -48.57
CA LEU A 37 -14.54 -0.93 -47.93
C LEU A 37 -13.93 0.34 -47.33
N ALA A 38 -13.96 1.46 -48.07
CA ALA A 38 -13.44 2.73 -47.58
C ALA A 38 -14.24 3.26 -46.37
N VAL A 39 -15.57 3.12 -46.39
CA VAL A 39 -16.44 3.53 -45.27
C VAL A 39 -16.21 2.65 -44.04
N ILE A 40 -16.10 1.33 -44.21
CA ILE A 40 -15.82 0.39 -43.11
C ILE A 40 -14.44 0.70 -42.51
N TRP A 41 -13.44 0.94 -43.35
CA TRP A 41 -12.09 1.30 -42.93
C TRP A 41 -12.06 2.58 -42.09
N LEU A 42 -12.71 3.64 -42.58
CA LEU A 42 -12.83 4.91 -41.85
C LEU A 42 -13.64 4.76 -40.55
N GLY A 43 -14.72 3.98 -40.58
CA GLY A 43 -15.53 3.70 -39.39
C GLY A 43 -14.72 3.00 -38.29
N MET A 44 -13.88 2.03 -38.66
CA MET A 44 -12.96 1.37 -37.73
C MET A 44 -11.95 2.34 -37.11
N GLN A 45 -11.39 3.27 -37.89
CA GLN A 45 -10.46 4.27 -37.37
C GLN A 45 -11.13 5.21 -36.36
N VAL A 46 -12.32 5.71 -36.69
CA VAL A 46 -13.10 6.57 -35.78
C VAL A 46 -13.50 5.81 -34.52
N PHE A 47 -13.93 4.55 -34.65
CA PHE A 47 -14.26 3.72 -33.50
C PHE A 47 -13.07 3.53 -32.57
N ASN A 48 -11.91 3.15 -33.12
CA ASN A 48 -10.68 3.00 -32.34
C ASN A 48 -10.29 4.31 -31.63
N PHE A 49 -10.39 5.45 -32.33
CA PHE A 49 -10.14 6.76 -31.73
C PHE A 49 -11.08 7.05 -30.54
N CYS A 50 -12.38 6.81 -30.71
CA CYS A 50 -13.35 6.98 -29.63
C CYS A 50 -13.06 6.05 -28.44
N VAL A 51 -12.66 4.80 -28.68
CA VAL A 51 -12.28 3.86 -27.63
C VAL A 51 -11.05 4.35 -26.88
N PHE A 52 -10.01 4.80 -27.58
CA PHE A 52 -8.82 5.37 -26.94
C PHE A 52 -9.15 6.61 -26.09
N GLN A 53 -10.04 7.48 -26.57
CA GLN A 53 -10.49 8.65 -25.81
C GLN A 53 -11.30 8.27 -24.57
N ALA A 54 -12.01 7.14 -24.61
CA ALA A 54 -12.83 6.66 -23.50
C ALA A 54 -12.00 5.99 -22.39
N ILE A 55 -10.76 5.59 -22.67
CA ILE A 55 -9.86 5.02 -21.66
C ILE A 55 -9.39 6.16 -20.75
N ARG A 56 -9.92 6.19 -19.53
CA ARG A 56 -9.40 7.04 -18.46
C ARG A 56 -8.15 6.40 -17.89
N THR A 57 -7.00 6.97 -18.22
CA THR A 57 -5.73 6.65 -17.56
C THR A 57 -5.57 7.52 -16.33
N VAL A 58 -4.98 6.95 -15.28
CA VAL A 58 -4.54 7.67 -14.09
C VAL A 58 -3.05 7.41 -13.97
N GLU A 59 -2.27 8.46 -13.70
CA GLU A 59 -0.84 8.32 -13.49
C GLU A 59 -0.58 7.42 -12.27
N ALA A 60 0.18 6.36 -12.48
CA ALA A 60 0.58 5.48 -11.39
C ALA A 60 1.57 6.21 -10.49
N GLN A 61 1.13 6.55 -9.28
CA GLN A 61 2.00 7.13 -8.27
C GLN A 61 2.78 6.01 -7.57
N THR A 62 4.09 6.17 -7.47
CA THR A 62 4.95 5.30 -6.68
C THR A 62 4.89 5.73 -5.22
N GLY A 63 4.67 4.76 -4.32
CA GLY A 63 4.55 5.01 -2.89
C GLY A 63 4.62 3.72 -2.10
N VAL A 64 4.63 3.84 -0.78
CA VAL A 64 4.63 2.69 0.14
C VAL A 64 3.19 2.41 0.56
N LEU A 65 2.73 1.18 0.32
CA LEU A 65 1.45 0.72 0.85
C LEU A 65 1.69 0.22 2.29
N THR A 66 1.20 0.95 3.29
CA THR A 66 1.32 0.54 4.69
C THR A 66 -0.03 0.04 5.20
N ALA A 67 -0.06 -1.19 5.72
CA ALA A 67 -1.20 -1.73 6.42
C ALA A 67 -0.93 -1.70 7.93
N THR A 68 -1.77 -0.99 8.68
CA THR A 68 -1.67 -0.92 10.14
C THR A 68 -2.80 -1.70 10.79
N ALA A 69 -2.47 -2.54 11.76
CA ALA A 69 -3.44 -3.26 12.59
C ALA A 69 -3.41 -2.72 14.03
N LYS A 70 -4.57 -2.64 14.67
CA LYS A 70 -4.66 -2.27 16.09
C LYS A 70 -4.38 -3.51 16.93
N ALA A 71 -3.33 -3.48 17.74
CA ALA A 71 -3.00 -4.50 18.71
C ALA A 71 -2.99 -3.90 20.12
N LYS A 72 -3.36 -4.72 21.11
CA LYS A 72 -3.11 -4.41 22.52
C LYS A 72 -1.77 -5.03 22.91
N GLY A 73 -0.91 -4.26 23.54
CA GLY A 73 0.36 -4.72 24.10
C GLY A 73 0.52 -4.19 25.51
N VAL A 74 1.33 -4.88 26.30
CA VAL A 74 1.79 -4.40 27.59
C VAL A 74 3.28 -4.11 27.46
N LEU A 75 3.72 -3.00 28.02
CA LEU A 75 5.13 -2.66 28.07
C LEU A 75 5.67 -3.16 29.41
N LEU A 76 6.54 -4.17 29.35
CA LEU A 76 7.20 -4.72 30.51
C LEU A 76 8.55 -4.01 30.66
N PHE A 77 8.76 -3.40 31.83
CA PHE A 77 10.04 -2.84 32.19
C PHE A 77 10.86 -3.89 32.92
N GLN A 78 12.18 -3.86 32.73
CA GLN A 78 13.09 -4.63 33.56
C GLN A 78 13.33 -3.84 34.83
N GLU A 79 12.64 -4.22 35.89
CA GLU A 79 12.69 -3.57 37.19
C GLU A 79 13.55 -4.41 38.15
N GLU A 80 14.29 -3.73 39.03
CA GLU A 80 15.14 -4.37 40.02
C GLU A 80 14.79 -3.82 41.41
N VAL A 81 14.31 -4.70 42.27
CA VAL A 81 13.87 -4.34 43.63
C VAL A 81 15.09 -4.19 44.53
N VAL A 82 15.34 -2.96 44.97
CA VAL A 82 16.38 -2.70 45.96
C VAL A 82 15.80 -2.85 47.36
N ARG A 83 16.19 -3.92 48.06
CA ARG A 83 15.71 -4.20 49.42
C ARG A 83 16.50 -3.41 50.45
N ALA A 84 15.81 -2.91 51.47
CA ALA A 84 16.43 -2.25 52.60
C ALA A 84 17.34 -3.24 53.36
N PRO A 85 18.64 -2.92 53.56
CA PRO A 85 19.56 -3.79 54.31
C PRO A 85 19.23 -3.86 55.81
N VAL A 86 18.55 -2.86 56.36
CA VAL A 86 18.16 -2.78 57.77
C VAL A 86 16.76 -2.17 57.90
N SER A 87 16.03 -2.50 58.97
CA SER A 87 14.75 -1.88 59.29
C SER A 87 14.94 -0.44 59.76
N GLY A 88 14.24 0.49 59.11
CA GLY A 88 14.47 1.92 59.31
C GLY A 88 13.48 2.78 58.52
N GLU A 89 13.65 4.10 58.66
CA GLU A 89 12.99 5.10 57.85
C GLU A 89 13.87 5.44 56.64
N LEU A 90 13.28 5.44 55.44
CA LEU A 90 13.96 5.82 54.21
C LEU A 90 13.90 7.34 54.02
N GLU A 91 15.05 7.98 53.88
CA GLU A 91 15.23 9.36 53.48
C GLU A 91 15.70 9.39 52.01
N PRO A 92 14.79 9.63 51.04
CA PRO A 92 15.15 9.63 49.63
C PRO A 92 15.99 10.86 49.27
N LEU A 93 17.06 10.65 48.51
CA LEU A 93 17.91 11.73 47.98
C LEU A 93 17.66 11.97 46.48
N ALA A 94 17.29 10.92 45.75
CA ALA A 94 16.81 11.02 44.37
C ALA A 94 15.28 11.15 44.35
N ALA A 95 14.75 11.98 43.46
CA ALA A 95 13.31 12.08 43.25
C ALA A 95 12.80 10.91 42.40
N GLU A 96 11.53 10.54 42.57
CA GLU A 96 10.86 9.57 41.70
C GLU A 96 10.93 10.01 40.22
N GLY A 97 11.16 9.06 39.32
CA GLY A 97 11.35 9.34 37.89
C GLY A 97 12.76 9.83 37.52
N THR A 98 13.66 10.02 38.49
CA THR A 98 15.04 10.43 38.21
C THR A 98 15.84 9.29 37.59
N ARG A 99 16.60 9.60 36.53
CA ARG A 99 17.54 8.65 35.93
C ARG A 99 18.87 8.66 36.69
N LEU A 100 19.31 7.49 37.12
CA LEU A 100 20.55 7.30 37.87
C LEU A 100 21.52 6.38 37.13
N SER A 101 22.80 6.58 37.41
CA SER A 101 23.87 5.64 37.07
C SER A 101 24.00 4.53 38.11
N ILE A 102 24.68 3.46 37.73
CA ILE A 102 25.11 2.41 38.67
C ILE A 102 25.89 3.02 39.85
N ASP A 103 25.74 2.41 41.04
CA ASP A 103 26.36 2.79 42.32
C ASP A 103 26.04 4.21 42.83
N THR A 104 25.09 4.90 42.19
CA THR A 104 24.67 6.23 42.64
C THR A 104 23.82 6.10 43.89
N VAL A 105 24.06 6.94 44.90
CA VAL A 105 23.30 6.95 46.15
C VAL A 105 21.89 7.45 45.88
N VAL A 106 20.89 6.61 46.15
CA VAL A 106 19.46 6.86 45.92
C VAL A 106 18.81 7.48 47.16
N GLY A 107 19.28 7.12 48.35
CA GLY A 107 18.75 7.59 49.62
C GLY A 107 19.50 6.98 50.80
N HIS A 108 19.13 7.42 52.00
CA HIS A 108 19.69 6.91 53.25
C HIS A 108 18.61 6.21 54.07
N ILE A 109 18.98 5.18 54.81
CA ILE A 109 18.08 4.54 55.77
C ILE A 109 18.54 4.91 57.17
N LYS A 110 17.63 5.49 57.95
CA LYS A 110 17.78 5.73 59.40
C LYS A 110 17.27 4.50 60.15
N PRO A 111 18.15 3.68 60.75
CA PRO A 111 17.74 2.45 61.43
C PRO A 111 16.84 2.77 62.64
N LEU A 112 15.81 1.94 62.89
CA LEU A 112 14.97 2.08 64.09
C LEU A 112 15.75 1.76 65.38
N THR A 113 16.72 0.85 65.29
CA THR A 113 17.63 0.48 66.35
C THR A 113 19.03 0.40 65.74
N GLY A 114 19.92 1.32 66.09
CA GLY A 114 21.30 1.26 65.64
C GLY A 114 21.95 -0.03 66.15
N PRO A 115 22.76 -0.76 65.35
CA PRO A 115 23.43 -1.98 65.79
C PRO A 115 24.29 -1.78 67.07
N ASP A 116 24.71 -0.54 67.35
CA ASP A 116 25.49 -0.14 68.53
C ASP A 116 24.82 0.98 69.37
N GLY A 117 23.55 1.33 69.13
CA GLY A 117 22.89 2.49 69.75
C GLY A 117 23.32 3.86 69.20
N SER A 118 24.10 3.88 68.11
CA SER A 118 24.50 5.10 67.39
C SER A 118 23.59 5.38 66.19
N ALA A 119 23.29 6.66 65.95
CA ALA A 119 22.47 7.15 64.85
C ALA A 119 23.23 7.17 63.51
N GLY A 120 23.73 6.01 63.06
CA GLY A 120 24.37 5.87 61.75
C GLY A 120 23.33 5.77 60.63
N SER A 121 23.51 6.53 59.54
CA SER A 121 22.72 6.37 58.31
C SER A 121 23.36 5.34 57.38
N VAL A 122 22.57 4.42 56.83
CA VAL A 122 23.04 3.46 55.83
C VAL A 122 22.72 3.98 54.42
N GLU A 123 23.72 4.05 53.55
CA GLU A 123 23.54 4.46 52.16
C GLU A 123 22.87 3.35 51.33
N LEU A 124 21.85 3.71 50.56
CA LEU A 124 21.23 2.86 49.56
C LEU A 124 21.74 3.27 48.17
N LYS A 125 22.33 2.33 47.44
CA LYS A 125 22.92 2.58 46.11
C LYS A 125 22.13 1.89 45.00
N SER A 126 22.18 2.48 43.82
CA SER A 126 21.52 1.95 42.64
C SER A 126 22.32 0.76 42.05
N PRO A 127 21.73 -0.44 41.93
CA PRO A 127 22.44 -1.62 41.43
C PRO A 127 22.69 -1.58 39.92
N SER A 128 21.90 -0.78 39.19
CA SER A 128 21.93 -0.71 37.73
C SER A 128 21.51 0.68 37.26
N ALA A 129 21.94 1.07 36.06
CA ALA A 129 21.55 2.36 35.50
C ALA A 129 20.06 2.32 35.07
N GLY A 130 19.24 3.17 35.67
CA GLY A 130 17.79 3.07 35.53
C GLY A 130 17.05 4.31 36.00
N ILE A 131 15.74 4.18 36.16
CA ILE A 131 14.86 5.22 36.69
C ILE A 131 14.39 4.81 38.09
N VAL A 132 14.41 5.74 39.03
CA VAL A 132 13.95 5.50 40.41
C VAL A 132 12.42 5.43 40.43
N CYS A 133 11.88 4.37 41.00
CA CYS A 133 10.46 4.19 41.27
C CYS A 133 10.28 3.89 42.77
N TYR A 134 9.44 4.67 43.46
CA TYR A 134 9.08 4.41 44.87
C TYR A 134 7.68 3.83 45.00
N SER A 135 6.90 3.85 43.91
CA SER A 135 5.59 3.26 43.84
C SER A 135 5.69 1.73 43.88
N LEU A 136 5.10 1.12 44.91
CA LEU A 136 5.04 -0.33 45.08
C LEU A 136 3.77 -0.87 44.42
N ASP A 137 3.91 -1.94 43.64
CA ASP A 137 2.82 -2.61 42.93
C ASP A 137 2.43 -3.96 43.56
N GLY A 138 3.17 -4.39 44.58
CA GLY A 138 2.93 -5.62 45.34
C GLY A 138 3.60 -6.86 44.75
N TRP A 139 4.40 -6.73 43.70
CA TRP A 139 5.11 -7.84 43.06
C TRP A 139 6.58 -7.95 43.51
N GLU A 140 7.01 -7.16 44.49
CA GLU A 140 8.41 -7.08 44.91
C GLU A 140 8.92 -8.34 45.63
N GLY A 141 7.99 -9.23 46.00
CA GLY A 141 8.24 -10.48 46.73
C GLY A 141 8.27 -11.75 45.87
N VAL A 142 8.00 -11.65 44.56
CA VAL A 142 7.97 -12.78 43.62
C VAL A 142 9.28 -12.89 42.86
#